data_AF-A0A7S1PCY2-F1
#
_entry.id   AF-A0A7S1PCY2-F1
#
_cell.length_a   1.000
_cell.length_b   1.000
_cell.length_c   1.000
_cell.angle_alpha   90.00
_cell.angle_beta   90.00
_cell.angle_gamma   90.00
#
_symmetry.space_group_name_H-M   'P 1'
#
loop_
_entity.id
_entity.type
_entity.pdbx_description
1 polymer ?
#
loop_
_entity_poly.entity_id
_entity_poly.type
_entity_poly.pdbx_seq_one_letter_code
_entity_poly.pdbx_strand_id
1 'polypeptide(L)'
;RQNGGAAGGGKEKSSRAADDDEDFEPSAEDAPARPRGKVKRETHPGNKAMLSALANRMIDEQRHREGLLCRVGGMAKRVPGFHINYSETRQVFAVCYQKTMDTGKVERKSRHFRPTKREPDELREAFAQAMAFREECRGNGWLSGEKVPPEVWIRDSQGEIDRQPPKEPPKEETDAQQEASVAEPS
;
A
#
# COMPACT_ATOMS: atom_id res chain seq x y z
N ARG A 1 26.36 44.11 25.60
CA ARG A 1 27.77 43.78 25.28
C ARG A 1 27.73 42.60 24.31
N GLN A 2 28.36 42.80 23.16
CA GLN A 2 28.34 41.95 21.97
C GLN A 2 29.20 40.69 22.14
N ASN A 3 28.88 39.64 21.38
CA ASN A 3 29.77 38.68 20.68
C ASN A 3 28.85 37.62 20.03
N GLY A 4 28.84 37.34 18.72
CA GLY A 4 29.79 37.61 17.65
C GLY A 4 30.49 36.31 17.23
N GLY A 5 30.18 35.80 16.03
CA GLY A 5 30.98 34.78 15.31
C GLY A 5 30.29 33.43 15.13
N ALA A 6 30.42 32.71 14.00
CA ALA A 6 31.00 33.01 12.70
C ALA A 6 30.50 31.93 11.72
N ALA A 7 30.41 32.30 10.44
CA ALA A 7 30.04 31.44 9.32
C ALA A 7 31.13 30.39 9.01
N GLY A 8 30.70 29.18 8.65
CA GLY A 8 31.55 28.15 8.04
C GLY A 8 30.98 27.75 6.69
N GLY A 9 31.48 28.38 5.62
CA GLY A 9 31.18 28.03 4.24
C GLY A 9 32.08 26.89 3.76
N GLY A 10 31.47 25.74 3.43
CA GLY A 10 32.13 24.67 2.67
C GLY A 10 31.80 24.81 1.18
N LYS A 11 32.68 25.49 0.43
CA LYS A 11 32.73 25.42 -1.03
C LYS A 11 33.74 24.34 -1.41
N GLU A 12 33.27 23.13 -1.66
CA GLU A 12 34.08 22.12 -2.33
C GLU A 12 34.01 22.34 -3.84
N LYS A 13 35.12 22.82 -4.40
CA LYS A 13 35.39 22.82 -5.83
C LYS A 13 35.92 21.44 -6.20
N SER A 14 35.10 20.61 -6.82
CA SER A 14 35.58 19.44 -7.55
C SER A 14 35.72 19.82 -9.03
N SER A 15 36.96 20.03 -9.43
CA SER A 15 37.41 20.13 -10.81
C SER A 15 37.41 18.75 -11.47
N ARG A 16 37.24 18.74 -12.80
CA ARG A 16 37.81 17.80 -13.79
C ARG A 16 36.80 16.81 -14.40
N ALA A 17 36.39 17.09 -15.63
CA ALA A 17 36.89 16.42 -16.83
C ALA A 17 36.22 17.06 -18.04
N ALA A 18 37.06 17.48 -19.00
CA ALA A 18 36.65 17.84 -20.34
C ALA A 18 36.83 16.56 -21.15
N ASP A 19 35.74 16.07 -21.73
CA ASP A 19 35.75 15.04 -22.75
C ASP A 19 34.72 15.46 -23.82
N ASP A 20 35.26 15.75 -24.99
CA ASP A 20 34.67 15.65 -26.33
C ASP A 20 33.40 14.80 -26.41
N ASP A 21 32.29 15.41 -26.81
CA ASP A 21 31.21 14.71 -27.49
C ASP A 21 30.62 15.67 -28.55
N GLU A 22 31.17 15.49 -29.76
CA GLU A 22 30.64 15.80 -31.08
C GLU A 22 29.21 16.40 -31.14
N ASP A 23 29.15 17.62 -31.69
CA ASP A 23 27.94 18.27 -32.20
C ASP A 23 27.24 17.39 -33.26
N PHE A 24 26.33 16.52 -32.82
CA PHE A 24 25.38 15.86 -33.71
C PHE A 24 24.11 16.72 -33.79
N GLU A 25 24.06 17.63 -34.76
CA GLU A 25 22.83 18.31 -35.14
C GLU A 25 21.79 17.27 -35.61
N PRO A 26 20.63 17.12 -34.95
CA PRO A 26 19.55 16.36 -35.55
C PRO A 26 18.92 17.19 -36.67
N SER A 27 19.30 16.86 -37.90
CA SER A 27 18.68 17.35 -39.13
C SER A 27 17.16 17.22 -39.04
N ALA A 28 16.48 18.37 -39.05
CA ALA A 28 15.04 18.49 -39.01
C ALA A 28 14.45 18.13 -40.39
N GLU A 29 14.40 16.83 -40.70
CA GLU A 29 13.67 16.33 -41.85
C GLU A 29 12.20 16.09 -41.47
N ASP A 30 11.37 17.05 -41.88
CA ASP A 30 10.04 16.87 -42.49
C ASP A 30 9.31 15.56 -42.17
N ALA A 31 8.83 15.41 -40.94
CA ALA A 31 7.89 14.35 -40.60
C ALA A 31 6.46 14.79 -40.99
N PRO A 32 5.77 14.09 -41.92
CA PRO A 32 4.41 14.46 -42.29
C PRO A 32 3.50 14.40 -41.06
N ALA A 33 2.80 15.51 -40.83
CA ALA A 33 1.85 15.68 -39.75
C ALA A 33 0.87 14.50 -39.71
N ARG A 34 1.12 13.54 -38.79
CA ARG A 34 0.22 12.41 -38.59
C ARG A 34 -1.15 12.98 -38.18
N PRO A 35 -2.23 12.70 -38.92
CA PRO A 35 -3.54 13.17 -38.54
C PRO A 35 -3.85 12.57 -37.18
N ARG A 36 -4.02 13.45 -36.17
CA ARG A 36 -4.55 13.11 -34.85
C ARG A 36 -6.03 12.75 -35.02
N GLY A 37 -6.30 11.63 -35.66
CA GLY A 37 -7.60 10.99 -35.69
C GLY A 37 -7.96 10.68 -34.25
N LYS A 38 -8.92 11.43 -33.71
CA LYS A 38 -9.59 11.09 -32.45
C LYS A 38 -10.33 9.77 -32.70
N VAL A 39 -9.62 8.65 -32.57
CA VAL A 39 -10.25 7.34 -32.56
C VAL A 39 -11.08 7.29 -31.29
N LYS A 40 -12.38 7.59 -31.41
CA LYS A 40 -13.37 7.26 -30.38
C LYS A 40 -13.28 5.74 -30.21
N ARG A 41 -12.51 5.28 -29.21
CA ARG A 41 -12.55 3.89 -28.76
C ARG A 41 -13.95 3.66 -28.22
N GLU A 42 -14.85 3.20 -29.08
CA GLU A 42 -16.18 2.76 -28.72
C GLU A 42 -16.02 1.66 -27.70
N THR A 43 -16.32 2.00 -26.46
CA THR A 43 -16.23 1.06 -25.37
C THR A 43 -17.60 0.42 -25.25
N HIS A 44 -17.71 -0.77 -25.82
CA HIS A 44 -18.93 -1.55 -25.77
C HIS A 44 -19.35 -1.70 -24.30
N PRO A 45 -20.61 -1.37 -23.96
CA PRO A 45 -21.10 -1.38 -22.57
C PRO A 45 -20.93 -2.75 -21.90
N GLY A 46 -20.97 -3.84 -22.68
CA GLY A 46 -20.71 -5.21 -22.18
C GLY A 46 -19.32 -5.42 -21.60
N ASN A 47 -18.28 -4.74 -22.13
CA ASN A 47 -16.91 -4.90 -21.64
C ASN A 47 -16.73 -4.27 -20.24
N LYS A 48 -17.45 -3.19 -19.93
CA LYS A 48 -17.36 -2.53 -18.62
C LYS A 48 -17.89 -3.41 -17.49
N ALA A 49 -19.06 -4.04 -17.70
CA ALA A 49 -19.66 -4.94 -16.73
C ALA A 49 -18.78 -6.17 -16.48
N MET A 50 -18.24 -6.76 -17.55
CA MET A 50 -17.31 -7.88 -17.47
C MET A 50 -16.05 -7.55 -16.66
N LEU A 51 -15.39 -6.42 -16.94
CA LEU A 51 -14.20 -6.00 -16.20
C LEU A 51 -14.50 -5.69 -14.73
N SER A 52 -15.68 -5.12 -14.44
CA SER A 52 -16.10 -4.85 -13.07
C SER A 52 -16.35 -6.13 -12.28
N ALA A 53 -17.01 -7.13 -12.90
CA ALA A 53 -17.18 -8.45 -12.33
C ALA A 53 -15.83 -9.15 -12.07
N LEU A 54 -14.90 -9.07 -13.03
CA LEU A 54 -13.56 -9.61 -12.90
C LEU A 54 -12.78 -8.94 -11.76
N ALA A 55 -12.80 -7.61 -11.66
CA ALA A 55 -12.14 -6.87 -10.59
C ALA A 55 -12.67 -7.25 -9.20
N ASN A 56 -13.99 -7.31 -9.05
CA ASN A 56 -14.62 -7.71 -7.79
C ASN A 56 -14.25 -9.16 -7.41
N ARG A 57 -14.24 -10.07 -8.40
CA ARG A 57 -13.81 -11.45 -8.18
C ARG A 57 -12.36 -11.55 -7.68
N MET A 58 -11.43 -10.81 -8.29
CA MET A 58 -10.02 -10.81 -7.83
C MET A 58 -9.88 -10.28 -6.40
N ILE A 59 -10.62 -9.22 -6.06
CA ILE A 59 -10.68 -8.68 -4.69
C ILE A 59 -11.20 -9.73 -3.71
N ASP A 60 -12.29 -10.43 -4.05
CA ASP A 60 -12.90 -11.45 -3.18
C ASP A 60 -12.02 -12.70 -3.02
N GLU A 61 -11.37 -13.16 -4.10
CA GLU A 61 -10.40 -14.25 -4.04
C GLU A 61 -9.25 -13.91 -3.10
N GLN A 62 -8.70 -12.70 -3.20
CA GLN A 62 -7.62 -12.28 -2.31
C GLN A 62 -8.09 -12.09 -0.87
N ARG A 63 -9.27 -11.50 -0.65
CA ARG A 63 -9.89 -11.41 0.68
C ARG A 63 -10.09 -12.79 1.30
N HIS A 64 -10.52 -13.77 0.50
CA HIS A 64 -10.70 -15.13 0.98
C HIS A 64 -9.38 -15.76 1.42
N ARG A 65 -8.31 -15.60 0.62
CA ARG A 65 -6.94 -16.05 1.00
C ARG A 65 -6.45 -15.42 2.30
N GLU A 66 -6.80 -14.15 2.54
CA GLU A 66 -6.42 -13.41 3.75
C GLU A 66 -7.38 -13.61 4.93
N GLY A 67 -8.41 -14.45 4.82
CA GLY A 67 -9.42 -14.63 5.87
C GLY A 67 -10.34 -13.42 6.07
N LEU A 68 -10.32 -12.45 5.15
CA LEU A 68 -11.15 -11.23 5.16
C LEU A 68 -12.50 -11.40 4.42
N LEU A 69 -12.90 -12.66 4.24
CA LEU A 69 -14.19 -13.04 3.65
C LEU A 69 -14.83 -14.12 4.52
N CYS A 70 -15.80 -13.72 5.35
CA CYS A 70 -16.54 -14.65 6.21
C CYS A 70 -17.80 -15.14 5.51
N ARG A 71 -18.25 -16.37 5.81
CA ARG A 71 -19.58 -16.84 5.41
C ARG A 71 -20.53 -16.79 6.61
N VAL A 72 -21.52 -15.92 6.58
CA VAL A 72 -22.55 -15.80 7.62
C VAL A 72 -23.89 -16.12 6.98
N GLY A 73 -24.57 -17.16 7.45
CA GLY A 73 -25.87 -17.59 6.90
C GLY A 73 -25.81 -18.00 5.42
N GLY A 74 -24.68 -18.56 4.96
CA GLY A 74 -24.48 -18.93 3.55
C GLY A 74 -24.09 -17.77 2.62
N MET A 75 -24.11 -16.52 3.11
CA MET A 75 -23.70 -15.35 2.34
C MET A 75 -22.26 -14.94 2.65
N ALA A 76 -21.49 -14.58 1.63
CA ALA A 76 -20.14 -14.05 1.79
C ALA A 76 -20.18 -12.59 2.27
N LYS A 77 -19.62 -12.32 3.45
CA LYS A 77 -19.50 -10.99 4.05
C LYS A 77 -18.03 -10.55 4.03
N ARG A 78 -17.77 -9.38 3.45
CA ARG A 78 -16.44 -8.76 3.42
C ARG A 78 -16.11 -8.17 4.80
N VAL A 79 -15.01 -8.64 5.39
CA VAL A 79 -14.46 -8.06 6.62
C VAL A 79 -13.69 -6.78 6.27
N PRO A 80 -13.74 -5.72 7.10
CA PRO A 80 -12.88 -4.55 6.92
C PRO A 80 -11.38 -4.91 6.93
N GLY A 81 -10.51 -4.03 6.43
CA GLY A 81 -9.05 -4.27 6.45
C GLY A 81 -8.38 -4.71 5.12
N PHE A 82 -9.14 -4.88 4.03
CA PHE A 82 -8.52 -5.18 2.73
C PHE A 82 -7.88 -3.95 2.05
N HIS A 83 -8.43 -2.75 2.29
CA HIS A 83 -7.93 -1.45 1.83
C HIS A 83 -7.77 -1.23 0.32
N ILE A 84 -8.14 -2.20 -0.53
CA ILE A 84 -8.26 -2.04 -1.98
C ILE A 84 -9.73 -2.08 -2.38
N ASN A 85 -10.16 -1.07 -3.13
CA ASN A 85 -11.49 -0.97 -3.72
C ASN A 85 -11.38 -0.83 -5.25
N TYR A 86 -12.37 -1.32 -5.98
CA TYR A 86 -12.47 -1.07 -7.42
C TYR A 86 -13.57 -0.04 -7.69
N SER A 87 -13.24 1.03 -8.42
CA SER A 87 -14.23 2.03 -8.86
C SER A 87 -14.70 1.67 -10.27
N GLU A 88 -15.94 1.21 -10.40
CA GLU A 88 -16.54 0.84 -11.69
C GLU A 88 -16.66 2.05 -12.64
N THR A 89 -16.98 3.24 -12.08
CA THR A 89 -17.09 4.48 -12.86
C THR A 89 -15.75 4.87 -13.49
N ARG A 90 -14.66 4.73 -12.76
CA ARG A 90 -13.31 5.13 -13.19
C ARG A 90 -12.48 3.96 -13.76
N GLN A 91 -13.01 2.74 -13.68
CA GLN A 91 -12.34 1.48 -13.98
C GLN A 91 -10.93 1.39 -13.41
N VAL A 92 -10.80 1.61 -12.10
CA VAL A 92 -9.50 1.79 -11.43
C VAL A 92 -9.52 1.12 -10.06
N PHE A 93 -8.41 0.50 -9.66
CA PHE A 93 -8.20 0.08 -8.29
C PHE A 93 -7.73 1.28 -7.46
N ALA A 94 -8.30 1.46 -6.28
CA ALA A 94 -7.93 2.51 -5.35
C ALA A 94 -7.48 1.87 -4.03
N VAL A 95 -6.28 2.23 -3.59
CA VAL A 95 -5.74 1.86 -2.28
C VAL A 95 -5.84 3.08 -1.38
N CYS A 96 -6.63 2.98 -0.31
CA CYS A 96 -6.79 4.05 0.68
C CYS A 96 -5.88 3.79 1.88
N TYR A 97 -5.06 4.77 2.26
CA TYR A 97 -4.08 4.66 3.33
C TYR A 97 -4.03 5.96 4.17
N GLN A 98 -3.36 5.90 5.31
CA GLN A 98 -3.13 6.99 6.25
C GLN A 98 -1.63 7.22 6.37
N LYS A 99 -1.17 8.44 6.15
CA LYS A 99 0.24 8.82 6.35
C LYS A 99 0.33 9.80 7.50
N THR A 100 1.11 9.46 8.53
CA THR A 100 1.46 10.41 9.58
C THR A 100 2.56 11.33 9.06
N MET A 101 2.31 12.63 9.09
CA MET A 101 3.26 13.66 8.67
C MET A 101 4.22 13.98 9.84
N ASP A 102 5.34 14.64 9.55
CA ASP A 102 6.35 15.02 10.58
C ASP A 102 5.77 15.90 11.70
N THR A 103 4.65 16.57 11.43
CA THR A 103 3.89 17.37 12.40
C THR A 103 3.03 16.53 13.36
N GLY A 104 3.03 15.20 13.23
CA GLY A 104 2.16 14.28 13.96
C GLY A 104 0.73 14.18 13.42
N LYS A 105 0.37 14.96 12.39
CA LYS A 105 -0.97 14.91 11.77
C LYS A 105 -1.11 13.68 10.88
N VAL A 106 -2.24 12.97 11.02
CA VAL A 106 -2.60 11.82 10.17
C VAL A 106 -3.41 12.31 8.97
N GLU A 107 -2.88 12.10 7.75
CA GLU A 107 -3.57 12.42 6.50
C GLU A 107 -4.07 11.15 5.80
N ARG A 108 -5.34 11.15 5.38
CA ARG A 108 -5.87 10.10 4.50
C ARG A 108 -5.47 10.38 3.06
N LYS A 109 -4.86 9.40 2.40
CA LYS A 109 -4.44 9.45 1.01
C LYS A 109 -5.00 8.27 0.23
N SER A 110 -5.05 8.41 -1.08
CA SER A 110 -5.50 7.36 -1.99
C SER A 110 -4.59 7.28 -3.19
N ARG A 111 -4.12 6.08 -3.53
CA ARG A 111 -3.39 5.82 -4.78
C ARG A 111 -4.26 5.01 -5.73
N HIS A 112 -4.26 5.40 -6.99
CA HIS A 112 -5.10 4.83 -8.02
C HIS A 112 -4.24 4.05 -9.03
N PHE A 113 -4.65 2.83 -9.36
CA PHE A 113 -3.98 1.93 -10.30
C PHE A 113 -4.92 1.61 -11.45
N ARG A 114 -4.64 2.20 -12.61
CA ARG A 114 -5.52 2.14 -13.80
C ARG A 114 -4.92 1.15 -14.80
N PRO A 115 -5.71 0.22 -15.34
CA PRO A 115 -5.25 -0.64 -16.43
C PRO A 115 -5.00 0.20 -17.69
N THR A 116 -3.91 -0.10 -18.42
CA THR A 116 -3.51 0.68 -19.60
C THR A 116 -4.53 0.56 -20.72
N LYS A 117 -5.11 -0.65 -20.86
CA LYS A 117 -6.22 -0.94 -21.77
C LYS A 117 -7.38 -1.55 -21.00
N ARG A 118 -8.57 -1.51 -21.59
CA ARG A 118 -9.79 -2.11 -21.03
C ARG A 118 -9.85 -3.60 -21.38
N GLU A 119 -8.82 -4.31 -20.96
CA GLU A 119 -8.60 -5.74 -21.22
C GLU A 119 -8.41 -6.47 -19.88
N PRO A 120 -8.81 -7.75 -19.80
CA PRO A 120 -8.67 -8.54 -18.57
C PRO A 120 -7.24 -8.63 -18.03
N ASP A 121 -6.23 -8.74 -18.89
CA ASP A 121 -4.84 -8.91 -18.46
C ASP A 121 -4.26 -7.62 -17.88
N GLU A 122 -4.54 -6.49 -18.50
CA GLU A 122 -4.18 -5.16 -18.00
C GLU A 122 -4.87 -4.86 -16.65
N LEU A 123 -6.11 -5.37 -16.48
CA LEU A 123 -6.81 -5.28 -15.20
C LEU A 123 -6.13 -6.11 -14.12
N ARG A 124 -5.64 -7.32 -14.44
CA ARG A 124 -4.87 -8.16 -13.52
C ARG A 124 -3.55 -7.50 -13.13
N GLU A 125 -2.86 -6.89 -14.08
CA GLU A 125 -1.62 -6.15 -13.81
C GLU A 125 -1.86 -4.96 -12.88
N ALA A 126 -2.89 -4.14 -13.17
CA ALA A 126 -3.26 -3.02 -12.30
C ALA A 126 -3.63 -3.49 -10.89
N PHE A 127 -4.27 -4.64 -10.75
CA PHE A 127 -4.55 -5.25 -9.44
C PHE A 127 -3.27 -5.70 -8.73
N ALA A 128 -2.34 -6.33 -9.44
CA ALA A 128 -1.05 -6.74 -8.88
C ALA A 128 -0.23 -5.54 -8.37
N GLN A 129 -0.21 -4.44 -9.12
CA GLN A 129 0.42 -3.18 -8.68
C GLN A 129 -0.26 -2.60 -7.44
N ALA A 130 -1.60 -2.62 -7.39
CA ALA A 130 -2.35 -2.18 -6.22
C ALA A 130 -2.05 -3.03 -4.98
N MET A 131 -1.92 -4.36 -5.15
CA MET A 131 -1.52 -5.28 -4.09
C MET A 131 -0.11 -5.00 -3.58
N ALA A 132 0.87 -4.84 -4.48
CA ALA A 132 2.25 -4.52 -4.10
C ALA A 132 2.33 -3.22 -3.28
N PHE A 133 1.63 -2.17 -3.72
CA PHE A 133 1.58 -0.91 -2.98
C PHE A 133 0.85 -1.02 -1.64
N ARG A 134 -0.19 -1.86 -1.55
CA ARG A 134 -0.85 -2.14 -0.28
C ARG A 134 0.11 -2.79 0.70
N GLU A 135 0.90 -3.78 0.28
CA GLU A 135 1.90 -4.43 1.15
C GLU A 135 2.99 -3.45 1.58
N GLU A 136 3.42 -2.54 0.70
CA GLU A 136 4.29 -1.42 1.08
C GLU A 136 3.64 -0.55 2.18
N CYS A 137 2.38 -0.14 2.00
CA CYS A 137 1.65 0.62 3.01
C CYS A 137 1.49 -0.16 4.33
N ARG A 138 1.33 -1.49 4.27
CA ARG A 138 1.25 -2.36 5.45
C ARG A 138 2.58 -2.37 6.19
N GLY A 139 3.70 -2.57 5.49
CA GLY A 139 5.05 -2.54 6.07
C GLY A 139 5.39 -1.20 6.72
N ASN A 140 4.86 -0.10 6.18
CA ASN A 140 5.03 1.26 6.73
C ASN A 140 4.04 1.62 7.84
N GLY A 141 3.12 0.71 8.23
CA GLY A 141 2.07 1.01 9.21
C GLY A 141 1.07 2.08 8.74
N TRP A 142 0.99 2.34 7.44
CA TRP A 142 0.10 3.35 6.85
C TRP A 142 -1.31 2.85 6.58
N LEU A 143 -1.53 1.53 6.63
CA LEU A 143 -2.90 1.02 6.58
C LEU A 143 -3.52 1.24 7.94
N SER A 144 -4.66 1.93 7.96
CA SER A 144 -5.41 2.14 9.19
C SER A 144 -5.71 0.78 9.79
N GLY A 145 -5.15 0.51 10.97
CA GLY A 145 -5.50 -0.65 11.77
C GLY A 145 -6.95 -0.52 12.26
N GLU A 146 -7.92 -0.69 11.35
CA GLU A 146 -9.15 -1.35 11.77
C GLU A 146 -8.67 -2.69 12.30
N LYS A 147 -8.65 -2.80 13.64
CA LYS A 147 -8.46 -4.06 14.34
C LYS A 147 -9.27 -5.08 13.57
N VAL A 148 -8.60 -5.93 12.80
CA VAL A 148 -9.19 -7.18 12.38
C VAL A 148 -9.65 -7.77 13.71
N PRO A 149 -10.96 -8.02 13.92
CA PRO A 149 -11.41 -8.58 15.18
C PRO A 149 -10.50 -9.77 15.48
N PRO A 150 -9.93 -9.86 16.69
CA PRO A 150 -9.02 -10.97 17.03
C PRO A 150 -9.66 -12.34 16.76
N GLU A 151 -11.00 -12.38 16.70
CA GLU A 151 -11.79 -13.44 16.08
C GLU A 151 -11.71 -13.40 14.54
N VAL A 152 -10.52 -13.59 13.97
CA VAL A 152 -10.47 -14.11 12.60
C VAL A 152 -10.84 -15.57 12.73
N TRP A 153 -12.02 -15.91 12.23
CA TRP A 153 -12.47 -17.29 12.08
C TRP A 153 -11.59 -17.93 11.01
N ILE A 154 -10.37 -18.34 11.37
CA ILE A 154 -9.55 -19.22 10.56
C ILE A 154 -10.25 -20.57 10.62
N ARG A 155 -11.21 -20.77 9.71
CA ARG A 155 -11.77 -22.09 9.46
C ARG A 155 -10.68 -22.91 8.78
N ASP A 156 -10.13 -23.84 9.51
CA ASP A 156 -9.34 -24.94 9.00
C ASP A 156 -10.16 -25.75 8.00
N SER A 157 -9.45 -26.44 7.10
CA SER A 157 -9.96 -27.11 5.89
C SER A 157 -11.09 -28.12 6.13
N GLN A 158 -11.38 -28.43 7.40
CA GLN A 158 -12.37 -29.40 7.86
C GLN A 158 -13.67 -28.77 8.37
N GLY A 159 -13.76 -27.43 8.44
CA GLY A 159 -15.00 -26.72 8.78
C GLY A 159 -15.35 -26.67 10.27
N GLU A 160 -14.47 -27.18 11.13
CA GLU A 160 -14.55 -27.01 12.58
C GLU A 160 -14.25 -25.55 12.97
N ILE A 161 -14.83 -25.10 14.08
CA ILE A 161 -14.61 -23.77 14.62
C ILE A 161 -13.84 -23.99 15.91
N ASP A 162 -12.51 -24.07 15.82
CA ASP A 162 -11.68 -24.14 17.01
C ASP A 162 -11.65 -22.77 17.68
N ARG A 163 -12.26 -22.68 18.87
CA ARG A 163 -12.20 -21.48 19.70
C ARG A 163 -10.85 -21.48 20.40
N GLN A 164 -9.81 -20.95 19.76
CA GLN A 164 -8.60 -20.62 20.52
C GLN A 164 -8.88 -19.38 21.38
N PRO A 165 -8.81 -19.49 22.73
CA PRO A 165 -8.76 -18.30 23.56
C PRO A 165 -7.48 -17.51 23.22
N PRO A 166 -7.51 -16.17 23.34
CA PRO A 166 -6.32 -15.36 23.12
C PRO A 166 -5.20 -15.89 24.01
N LYS A 167 -4.08 -16.27 23.37
CA LYS A 167 -2.85 -16.64 24.06
C LYS A 167 -2.49 -15.46 24.94
N GLU A 168 -2.68 -15.61 26.25
CA GLU A 168 -2.33 -14.57 27.22
C GLU A 168 -0.89 -14.12 26.96
N PRO A 169 -0.60 -12.81 27.00
CA PRO A 169 0.78 -12.36 26.92
C PRO A 169 1.57 -13.02 28.07
N PRO A 170 2.81 -13.45 27.83
CA PRO A 170 3.65 -13.98 28.89
C PRO A 170 3.69 -12.94 30.01
N LYS A 171 3.32 -13.35 31.22
CA LYS A 171 3.52 -12.56 32.43
C LYS A 171 5.02 -12.32 32.52
N GLU A 172 5.45 -11.12 32.18
CA GLU A 172 6.79 -10.62 32.45
C GLU A 172 6.86 -10.50 33.97
N GLU A 173 7.39 -11.56 34.59
CA GLU A 173 7.67 -11.63 36.02
C GLU A 173 8.83 -10.67 36.29
N THR A 174 8.48 -9.42 36.59
CA THR A 174 9.40 -8.46 37.20
C THR A 174 9.69 -8.93 38.62
N ASP A 175 10.74 -9.74 38.75
CA ASP A 175 11.37 -10.03 40.05
C ASP A 175 12.08 -8.77 40.54
N ALA A 176 11.33 -7.93 41.24
CA ALA A 176 11.85 -6.86 42.06
C ALA A 176 12.25 -7.44 43.43
N GLN A 177 13.44 -8.03 43.53
CA GLN A 177 14.07 -8.29 44.81
C GLN A 177 14.64 -6.98 45.40
N GLN A 178 13.77 -6.27 46.12
CA GLN A 178 14.18 -5.47 47.26
C GLN A 178 14.22 -6.37 48.50
N GLU A 179 15.40 -6.65 49.03
CA GLU A 179 15.57 -6.84 50.48
C GLU A 179 16.71 -5.96 50.97
N ALA A 180 16.32 -4.98 51.76
CA ALA A 180 17.18 -4.27 52.68
C ALA A 180 17.36 -5.13 53.93
N SER A 181 18.59 -5.24 54.46
CA SER A 181 18.88 -4.96 55.87
C SER A 181 20.31 -5.32 56.28
N VAL A 182 21.00 -4.31 56.83
CA VAL A 182 21.70 -4.32 58.14
C VAL A 182 22.80 -5.37 58.36
N ALA A 183 24.05 -4.91 58.51
CA ALA A 183 24.79 -4.96 59.79
C ALA A 183 26.27 -4.54 59.61
N GLU A 184 26.63 -3.39 60.21
CA GLU A 184 27.93 -3.21 60.89
C GLU A 184 28.06 -4.28 62.00
N PRO A 185 29.27 -4.77 62.37
CA PRO A 185 30.16 -3.95 63.20
C PRO A 185 31.68 -4.24 63.11
N SER A 186 32.41 -3.29 63.70
CA SER A 186 33.79 -3.30 64.27
C SER A 186 34.98 -3.23 63.33
#